data_AF-A0A2E4P8B9-F1
#
_entry.id   AF-A0A2E4P8B9-F1
#
_cell.length_a   1.000
_cell.length_b   1.000
_cell.length_c   1.000
_cell.angle_alpha   90.00
_cell.angle_beta   90.00
_cell.angle_gamma   90.00
#
_symmetry.space_group_name_H-M   'P 1'
#
loop_
_entity.id
_entity.type
_entity.pdbx_description
1 polymer ?
#
loop_
_entity_poly.entity_id
_entity_poly.type
_entity_poly.pdbx_seq_one_letter_code
_entity_poly.pdbx_strand_id
1 'polypeptide(L)' 'MTRYETIIELGDKFVKLIGKGFVPVHLLDWKVYYEAYLEEKQVQKSKRQAVLTLMAKYPISEKHLYQIIKFMEN' A
#
# COMPACT_ATOMS: atom_id res chain seq x y z
N MET A 1 10.31 7.94 -9.16
CA MET A 1 9.78 6.58 -9.24
C MET A 1 9.67 6.04 -7.83
N THR A 2 8.46 5.93 -7.31
CA THR A 2 8.17 5.32 -6.00
C THR A 2 8.14 3.81 -6.13
N ARG A 3 8.30 3.07 -5.03
CA ARG A 3 8.12 1.60 -5.02
C ARG A 3 6.74 1.20 -5.52
N TYR A 4 5.70 1.98 -5.20
CA TYR A 4 4.37 1.74 -5.74
C TYR A 4 4.35 1.84 -7.26
N GLU A 5 4.94 2.88 -7.85
CA GLU A 5 5.05 3.03 -9.31
C GLU A 5 5.80 1.84 -9.93
N THR A 6 6.91 1.40 -9.33
CA THR A 6 7.63 0.19 -9.79
C THR A 6 6.77 -1.06 -9.72
N ILE A 7 5.98 -1.24 -8.65
CA ILE A 7 5.06 -2.38 -8.51
C ILE A 7 4.01 -2.37 -9.63
N ILE A 8 3.46 -1.20 -9.95
CA ILE A 8 2.49 -1.04 -11.04
C ILE A 8 3.13 -1.33 -12.40
N GLU A 9 4.33 -0.80 -12.66
CA GLU A 9 5.07 -1.05 -13.91
C GLU A 9 5.44 -2.53 -14.11
N LEU A 10 5.72 -3.25 -13.02
CA LEU A 10 5.98 -4.68 -13.07
C LEU A 10 4.75 -5.48 -13.50
N GLY A 11 3.53 -5.01 -13.20
CA GLY A 11 2.27 -5.68 -13.57
C GLY A 11 2.28 -7.17 -13.24
N ASP A 12 2.00 -8.02 -14.23
CA ASP A 12 2.00 -9.48 -14.08
C ASP A 12 3.33 -10.07 -13.62
N LYS A 13 4.46 -9.39 -13.90
CA LYS A 13 5.78 -9.84 -13.44
C LYS A 13 5.88 -9.78 -11.92
N PHE A 14 5.20 -8.83 -11.27
CA PHE A 14 5.18 -8.72 -9.81
C PHE A 14 4.60 -9.99 -9.17
N VAL A 15 3.46 -10.45 -9.66
CA VAL A 15 2.81 -11.69 -9.18
C VAL A 15 3.70 -12.90 -9.43
N LYS A 16 4.36 -12.97 -10.60
CA LYS A 16 5.32 -14.04 -10.90
C LYS A 16 6.54 -14.02 -9.98
N LEU A 17 7.03 -12.85 -9.60
CA LEU A 17 8.16 -12.70 -8.67
C LEU A 17 7.78 -13.13 -7.24
N ILE A 18 6.55 -12.87 -6.82
CA ILE A 18 6.00 -13.38 -5.55
C ILE A 18 5.90 -14.90 -5.59
N GLY A 19 5.32 -15.47 -6.64
CA GLY A 19 5.18 -16.93 -6.78
C GLY A 19 6.52 -17.67 -6.83
N LYS A 20 7.59 -16.99 -7.25
CA LYS A 20 8.97 -17.52 -7.26
C LYS A 20 9.76 -17.23 -5.97
N GLY A 21 9.17 -16.53 -4.99
CA GLY A 21 9.81 -16.21 -3.72
C GLY A 21 10.85 -15.07 -3.78
N PHE A 22 10.96 -14.35 -4.89
CA PHE A 22 11.86 -13.18 -4.99
C PHE A 22 11.31 -11.95 -4.28
N VAL A 23 9.98 -11.90 -4.12
CA VAL A 23 9.27 -10.78 -3.52
C VAL A 23 8.36 -11.31 -2.41
N PRO A 24 8.36 -10.68 -1.22
CA PRO A 24 7.50 -11.11 -0.14
C PRO A 24 6.01 -11.03 -0.49
N VAL A 25 5.24 -12.06 -0.14
CA VAL A 25 3.80 -12.13 -0.43
C VAL A 25 2.99 -11.00 0.24
N HIS A 26 3.41 -10.54 1.43
CA HIS A 26 2.74 -9.46 2.16
C HIS A 26 2.74 -8.12 1.39
N LEU A 27 3.57 -7.98 0.35
CA LEU A 27 3.53 -6.79 -0.50
C LEU A 27 2.26 -6.69 -1.35
N LEU A 28 1.52 -7.80 -1.53
CA LEU A 28 0.17 -7.76 -2.11
C LEU A 28 -0.79 -7.03 -1.18
N ASP A 29 -0.80 -7.40 0.10
CA ASP A 29 -1.65 -6.74 1.10
C ASP A 29 -1.27 -5.26 1.22
N TRP A 30 0.02 -4.96 1.26
CA TRP A 30 0.51 -3.59 1.33
C TRP A 30 0.11 -2.76 0.11
N LYS A 31 0.11 -3.35 -1.10
CA LYS A 31 -0.39 -2.69 -2.31
C LYS A 31 -1.85 -2.33 -2.15
N VAL A 32 -2.69 -3.26 -1.70
CA VAL A 32 -4.13 -3.03 -1.48
C VAL A 32 -4.36 -1.91 -0.45
N TYR A 33 -3.65 -1.93 0.68
CA TYR A 33 -3.77 -0.87 1.69
C TYR A 33 -3.31 0.49 1.16
N TYR A 34 -2.28 0.52 0.34
CA TYR A 34 -1.78 1.77 -0.23
C TYR A 34 -2.73 2.33 -1.30
N GLU A 35 -3.32 1.47 -2.15
CA GLU A 35 -4.34 1.87 -3.12
C GLU A 35 -5.57 2.46 -2.43
N ALA A 36 -6.09 1.79 -1.40
CA ALA A 36 -7.18 2.33 -0.60
C ALA A 36 -6.81 3.65 0.10
N TYR A 37 -5.55 3.81 0.54
CA TYR A 37 -5.04 5.08 1.06
C TYR A 37 -5.03 6.18 0.01
N LEU A 38 -4.62 5.88 -1.23
CA LEU A 38 -4.65 6.86 -2.32
C LEU A 38 -6.08 7.32 -2.62
N GLU A 39 -7.06 6.41 -2.62
CA GLU A 39 -8.48 6.75 -2.79
C GLU A 39 -8.98 7.68 -1.68
N GLU A 40 -8.74 7.32 -0.41
CA GLU A 40 -9.14 8.16 0.73
C GLU A 40 -8.43 9.51 0.73
N LYS A 41 -7.17 9.58 0.27
CA LYS A 41 -6.43 10.83 0.15
C LYS A 41 -7.06 11.81 -0.85
N GLN A 42 -7.80 11.32 -1.86
CA GLN A 42 -8.54 12.19 -2.79
C GLN A 42 -9.78 12.82 -2.14
N VAL A 43 -10.39 12.14 -1.17
CA VAL A 43 -11.63 12.57 -0.51
C VAL A 43 -11.33 13.40 0.74
N GLN A 44 -10.29 13.02 1.49
CA GLN A 44 -9.97 13.59 2.79
C GLN A 44 -8.98 14.75 2.68
N LYS A 45 -9.16 15.78 3.51
CA LYS A 45 -8.27 16.97 3.53
C LYS A 45 -6.88 16.71 4.12
N SER A 46 -6.70 15.63 4.89
CA SER A 46 -5.43 15.34 5.58
C SER A 46 -5.03 13.87 5.53
N LYS A 47 -3.71 13.62 5.50
CA LYS A 47 -3.11 12.27 5.56
C LYS A 47 -3.59 11.49 6.79
N ARG A 48 -3.70 12.17 7.94
CA ARG A 48 -4.15 11.57 9.19
C ARG A 48 -5.60 11.08 9.09
N GLN A 49 -6.48 11.87 8.49
CA GLN A 49 -7.88 11.50 8.38
C GLN A 49 -8.08 10.33 7.42
N ALA A 50 -7.35 10.29 6.29
CA ALA A 50 -7.32 9.12 5.41
C ALA A 50 -6.86 7.85 6.16
N VAL A 51 -5.77 7.94 6.94
CA VAL A 51 -5.27 6.83 7.77
C VAL A 51 -6.31 6.34 8.78
N LEU A 52 -6.97 7.26 9.51
CA LEU A 52 -8.01 6.90 10.46
C LEU A 52 -9.23 6.24 9.79
N THR A 53 -9.63 6.72 8.62
CA THR A 53 -10.71 6.10 7.83
C THR A 53 -10.33 4.67 7.39
N LEU A 54 -9.10 4.43 6.95
CA LEU A 54 -8.66 3.08 6.61
C LEU A 54 -8.63 2.14 7.81
N MET A 55 -8.20 2.62 8.98
CA MET A 55 -8.22 1.79 10.20
C MET A 55 -9.62 1.38 10.63
N ALA A 56 -10.65 2.15 10.27
CA ALA A 56 -12.04 1.76 10.50
C ALA A 56 -12.51 0.66 9.54
N LYS A 57 -11.90 0.54 8.35
CA LYS A 57 -12.27 -0.42 7.31
C LYS A 57 -11.46 -1.72 7.37
N TYR A 58 -10.22 -1.65 7.85
CA TYR A 58 -9.27 -2.76 7.82
C TYR A 58 -8.70 -3.03 9.22
N PRO A 59 -8.46 -4.30 9.59
CA PRO A 59 -7.85 -4.66 10.87
C PRO A 59 -6.33 -4.42 10.86
N ILE A 60 -5.91 -3.15 10.69
CA ILE A 60 -4.51 -2.73 10.65
C ILE A 60 -4.26 -1.59 11.64
N SER A 61 -3.11 -1.65 12.32
CA SER A 61 -2.72 -0.58 13.25
C SER A 61 -2.24 0.67 12.51
N GLU A 62 -2.41 1.84 13.13
CA GLU A 62 -1.97 3.13 12.61
C GLU A 62 -0.48 3.10 12.24
N LYS A 63 0.34 2.58 13.16
CA LYS A 63 1.79 2.45 12.99
C LYS A 63 2.14 1.62 11.76
N HIS A 64 1.46 0.49 11.58
CA HIS A 64 1.71 -0.38 10.43
C HIS A 64 1.29 0.29 9.13
N LEU A 65 0.13 0.98 9.10
CA LEU A 65 -0.31 1.70 7.92
C LEU A 65 0.66 2.83 7.52
N TYR A 66 1.20 3.59 8.48
CA TYR A 66 2.24 4.58 8.19
C TYR A 66 3.54 3.95 7.69
N GLN A 67 3.93 2.78 8.19
CA GLN A 67 5.09 2.05 7.67
C GLN A 67 4.88 1.64 6.22
N ILE A 68 3.69 1.13 5.88
CA ILE A 68 3.31 0.79 4.51
C ILE A 68 3.37 2.02 3.61
N ILE A 69 2.74 3.12 4.01
CA ILE A 69 2.73 4.36 3.24
C ILE A 69 4.17 4.85 3.01
N LYS A 70 4.98 4.90 4.07
CA LYS A 70 6.40 5.26 3.96
C LYS A 70 7.16 4.30 3.04
N PHE A 71 6.88 3.01 3.11
CA PHE A 71 7.53 2.04 2.24
C PHE A 71 7.16 2.30 0.77
N MET A 72 5.90 2.55 0.48
CA MET A 72 5.39 2.73 -0.88
C MET A 72 5.76 4.09 -1.50
N GLU A 73 5.89 5.15 -0.70
CA GLU A 73 6.25 6.50 -1.15
C GLU A 73 7.75 6.67 -1.44
N ASN A 74 8.61 5.81 -0.88
CA ASN A 74 10.04 5.77 -1.20
C ASN A 74 10.28 5.04 -2.52
#